data_AF-A0A957UK75-F1
#
_entry.id   AF-A0A957UK75-F1
#
_cell.length_a   1.000
_cell.length_b   1.000
_cell.length_c   1.000
_cell.angle_alpha   90.00
_cell.angle_beta   90.00
_cell.angle_gamma   90.00
#
_symmetry.space_group_name_H-M   'P 1'
#
loop_
_entity.id
_entity.type
_entity.pdbx_description
1 polymer ?
#
loop_
_entity_poly.entity_id
_entity_poly.type
_entity_poly.pdbx_seq_one_letter_code
_entity_poly.pdbx_strand_id
1 'polypeptide(L)'
;MNVWQRIWLLVTQNGQRAGQRVHRRLIMFLLGWNGLQALLGLILLLLVVIFSAPSFQSLRTALINDQQLRDMNDWPWLLLQSILQLAVSLIALLAFYYFVRGKDAAGVKAATLSLTISLTMVVLLTFYLNQFAAIGTALFQFVFLVVVNAYRNWYVEEA
;
A
#
# COMPACT_ATOMS: atom_id res chain seq x y z
N MET A 1 -34.05 9.29 11.06
CA MET A 1 -32.65 9.43 10.61
C MET A 1 -31.98 8.07 10.78
N ASN A 2 -31.60 7.41 9.68
CA ASN A 2 -31.04 6.06 9.72
C ASN A 2 -29.65 6.06 10.36
N VAL A 3 -29.27 4.92 10.98
CA VAL A 3 -27.94 4.74 11.60
C VAL A 3 -26.81 5.06 10.61
N TRP A 4 -26.97 4.64 9.36
CA TRP A 4 -26.07 4.96 8.26
C TRP A 4 -25.91 6.47 8.01
N GLN A 5 -27.00 7.23 8.06
CA GLN A 5 -26.95 8.70 7.88
C GLN A 5 -26.24 9.38 9.05
N ARG A 6 -26.41 8.87 10.28
CA ARG A 6 -25.70 9.39 11.47
C ARG A 6 -24.20 9.15 11.37
N ILE A 7 -23.79 7.93 11.03
CA ILE A 7 -22.37 7.60 10.84
C ILE A 7 -21.79 8.49 9.74
N TRP A 8 -22.49 8.65 8.63
CA TRP A 8 -22.02 9.49 7.53
C TRP A 8 -21.85 10.95 7.92
N LEU A 9 -22.82 11.53 8.65
CA LEU A 9 -22.73 12.90 9.16
C LEU A 9 -21.58 13.08 10.17
N LEU A 10 -21.32 12.10 11.03
CA LEU A 10 -20.22 12.16 11.97
C LEU A 10 -18.86 12.11 11.26
N VAL A 11 -18.73 11.25 10.24
CA VAL A 11 -17.51 11.13 9.44
C VAL A 11 -17.26 12.40 8.62
N THR A 12 -18.29 12.96 7.97
CA THR A 12 -18.14 14.18 7.18
C THR A 12 -17.85 15.40 8.05
N GLN A 13 -18.57 15.59 9.16
CA GLN A 13 -18.32 16.72 10.06
C GLN A 13 -16.93 16.65 10.70
N ASN A 14 -16.53 15.49 11.23
CA ASN A 14 -15.20 15.37 11.85
C ASN A 14 -14.07 15.40 10.80
N GLY A 15 -14.28 14.81 9.62
CA GLY A 15 -13.32 14.84 8.53
C GLY A 15 -13.10 16.25 7.97
N GLN A 16 -14.17 17.02 7.75
CA GLN A 16 -14.07 18.41 7.31
C GLN A 16 -13.43 19.31 8.36
N ARG A 17 -13.68 19.06 9.67
CA ARG A 17 -13.05 19.78 10.78
C ARG A 17 -11.53 19.57 10.86
N ALA A 18 -11.03 18.37 10.52
CA ALA A 18 -9.59 18.12 10.46
C ALA A 18 -8.90 19.01 9.40
N GLY A 19 -9.64 19.41 8.36
CA GLY A 19 -9.20 20.33 7.34
C GLY A 19 -8.31 19.69 6.26
N GLN A 20 -8.31 20.31 5.08
CA GLN A 20 -7.61 19.80 3.88
C GLN A 20 -6.14 19.49 4.14
N ARG A 21 -5.44 20.32 4.93
CA ARG A 21 -4.00 20.15 5.22
C ARG A 21 -3.71 18.87 6.02
N VAL A 22 -4.54 18.51 6.98
CA VAL A 22 -4.35 17.31 7.80
C VAL A 22 -4.63 16.06 6.98
N HIS A 23 -5.73 16.04 6.24
CA HIS A 23 -6.05 14.94 5.32
C HIS A 23 -4.94 14.73 4.27
N ARG A 24 -4.45 15.81 3.66
CA ARG A 24 -3.34 15.73 2.70
C ARG A 24 -2.07 15.16 3.33
N ARG A 25 -1.71 15.60 4.55
CA ARG A 25 -0.56 15.05 5.29
C ARG A 25 -0.74 13.57 5.63
N LEU A 26 -1.94 13.15 6.02
CA LEU A 26 -2.26 11.75 6.27
C LEU A 26 -2.06 10.90 5.01
N ILE A 27 -2.61 11.34 3.87
CA ILE A 27 -2.44 10.63 2.59
C ILE A 27 -0.96 10.56 2.21
N MET A 28 -0.22 11.67 2.32
CA MET A 28 1.22 11.68 2.04
C MET A 28 2.00 10.74 2.96
N PHE A 29 1.66 10.70 4.25
CA PHE A 29 2.28 9.77 5.20
C PHE A 29 2.03 8.32 4.80
N LEU A 30 0.78 7.97 4.47
CA LEU A 30 0.41 6.61 4.06
C LEU A 30 1.05 6.20 2.73
N LEU A 31 1.12 7.09 1.74
CA LEU A 31 1.84 6.85 0.47
C LEU A 31 3.34 6.69 0.70
N GLY A 32 3.94 7.54 1.54
CA GLY A 32 5.36 7.48 1.87
C GLY A 32 5.72 6.19 2.60
N TRP A 33 4.88 5.77 3.55
CA TRP A 33 5.03 4.49 4.24
C TRP A 33 4.94 3.30 3.29
N ASN A 34 3.98 3.31 2.36
CA ASN A 34 3.83 2.26 1.35
C ASN A 34 5.06 2.18 0.43
N GLY A 35 5.56 3.34 -0.02
CA GLY A 35 6.80 3.42 -0.80
C GLY A 35 8.03 2.91 -0.04
N LEU A 36 8.14 3.23 1.26
CA LEU A 36 9.24 2.75 2.10
C LEU A 36 9.24 1.22 2.25
N GLN A 37 8.07 0.62 2.48
CA GLN A 37 7.97 -0.85 2.57
C GLN A 37 8.44 -1.54 1.30
N ALA A 38 8.14 -0.96 0.13
CA ALA A 38 8.55 -1.50 -1.14
C ALA A 38 10.07 -1.43 -1.36
N LEU A 39 10.69 -0.32 -0.97
CA LEU A 39 12.15 -0.18 -1.00
C LEU A 39 12.82 -1.20 -0.08
N LEU A 40 12.29 -1.39 1.13
CA LEU A 40 12.78 -2.41 2.04
C LEU A 40 12.64 -3.82 1.45
N GLY A 41 11.50 -4.14 0.83
CA GLY A 41 11.29 -5.41 0.13
C GLY A 41 12.28 -5.63 -1.00
N LEU A 42 12.55 -4.61 -1.81
CA LEU A 42 13.55 -4.65 -2.87
C LEU A 42 14.97 -4.88 -2.33
N ILE A 43 15.35 -4.14 -1.29
CA ILE A 43 16.66 -4.28 -0.65
C ILE A 43 16.82 -5.70 -0.12
N LEU A 44 15.81 -6.26 0.56
CA LEU A 44 15.85 -7.63 1.06
C LEU A 44 16.00 -8.65 -0.08
N LEU A 45 15.28 -8.50 -1.19
CA LEU A 45 15.42 -9.38 -2.35
C LEU A 45 16.83 -9.32 -2.96
N LEU A 46 17.38 -8.12 -3.12
CA LEU A 46 18.74 -7.94 -3.62
C LEU A 46 19.77 -8.57 -2.68
N LEU A 47 19.59 -8.40 -1.36
CA LEU A 47 20.45 -9.05 -0.36
C LEU A 47 20.38 -10.58 -0.46
N VAL A 48 19.19 -11.17 -0.62
CA VAL A 48 19.04 -12.62 -0.80
C VAL A 48 19.77 -13.13 -2.05
N VAL A 49 19.71 -12.37 -3.16
CA VAL A 49 20.40 -12.72 -4.41
C VAL A 49 21.92 -12.58 -4.28
N ILE A 50 22.40 -11.49 -3.68
CA ILE A 50 23.84 -11.19 -3.53
C ILE A 50 24.49 -12.14 -2.50
N PHE A 51 23.82 -12.38 -1.37
CA PHE A 51 24.30 -13.25 -0.29
C PHE A 51 23.81 -14.71 -0.46
N SER A 52 23.69 -15.15 -1.71
CA SER A 52 23.29 -16.52 -2.06
C SER A 52 24.35 -17.59 -1.73
N ALA A 53 25.48 -17.21 -1.12
CA ALA A 53 26.52 -18.11 -0.62
C ALA A 53 26.04 -18.97 0.59
N PRO A 54 26.53 -20.22 0.72
CA PRO A 54 26.15 -21.13 1.81
C PRO A 54 26.54 -20.62 3.22
N SER A 55 27.47 -19.67 3.32
CA SER A 55 27.88 -19.03 4.57
C SER A 55 26.80 -18.16 5.23
N PHE A 56 25.71 -17.82 4.52
CA PHE A 56 24.62 -16.97 5.02
C PHE A 56 23.31 -17.72 5.29
N GLN A 57 23.37 -19.04 5.44
CA GLN A 57 22.20 -19.89 5.63
C GLN A 57 21.44 -19.59 6.95
N SER A 58 22.15 -19.13 7.98
CA SER A 58 21.59 -18.66 9.25
C SER A 58 20.86 -17.31 9.13
N LEU A 59 21.35 -16.41 8.28
CA LEU A 59 20.69 -15.13 7.98
C LEU A 59 19.44 -15.33 7.13
N ARG A 60 19.48 -16.27 6.17
CA ARG A 60 18.31 -16.66 5.37
C ARG A 60 17.18 -17.25 6.20
N THR A 61 17.50 -18.13 7.15
CA THR A 61 16.50 -18.73 8.07
C THR A 61 15.97 -17.73 9.10
N ALA A 62 16.75 -16.71 9.49
CA ALA A 62 16.27 -15.63 10.35
C ALA A 62 15.40 -14.58 9.63
N LEU A 63 15.64 -14.36 8.33
CA LEU A 63 14.89 -13.39 7.50
C LEU A 63 13.63 -13.99 6.87
N ILE A 64 13.59 -15.31 6.69
CA ILE A 64 12.48 -16.03 6.07
C ILE A 64 11.85 -16.91 7.14
N ASN A 65 10.66 -16.52 7.63
CA ASN A 65 9.89 -17.33 8.58
C ASN A 65 9.60 -18.70 7.94
N ASP A 66 9.76 -19.80 8.69
CA ASP A 66 9.67 -21.21 8.23
C ASP A 66 8.40 -21.56 7.41
N GLN A 67 7.36 -20.73 7.43
CA GLN A 67 6.18 -20.88 6.58
C GLN A 67 6.40 -20.49 5.10
N GLN A 68 7.36 -19.62 4.79
CA GLN A 68 7.70 -19.21 3.41
C GLN A 68 8.69 -20.16 2.72
N LEU A 69 9.36 -21.04 3.47
CA LEU A 69 10.32 -22.03 2.96
C LEU A 69 9.68 -23.36 2.55
N ARG A 70 8.36 -23.53 2.74
CA ARG A 70 7.72 -24.85 2.62
C ARG A 70 7.68 -25.41 1.21
N ASP A 71 7.88 -24.61 0.17
CA ASP A 71 8.13 -25.11 -1.19
C ASP A 71 9.14 -24.24 -1.93
N MET A 72 10.34 -24.79 -2.17
CA MET A 72 11.36 -24.18 -3.06
C MET A 72 10.88 -24.01 -4.52
N ASN A 73 9.63 -24.36 -4.81
CA ASN A 73 8.95 -24.21 -6.10
C ASN A 73 8.17 -22.87 -6.23
N ASP A 74 8.05 -22.07 -5.16
CA ASP A 74 7.29 -20.80 -5.16
C ASP A 74 8.11 -19.56 -5.55
N TRP A 75 9.38 -19.74 -5.94
CA TRP A 75 10.26 -18.63 -6.34
C TRP A 75 9.69 -17.76 -7.48
N PRO A 76 9.07 -18.32 -8.54
CA PRO A 76 8.42 -17.51 -9.58
C PRO A 76 7.26 -16.65 -9.05
N TRP A 77 6.49 -17.18 -8.09
CA TRP A 77 5.38 -16.44 -7.47
C TRP A 77 5.87 -15.28 -6.61
N LEU A 78 6.91 -15.50 -5.82
CA LEU A 78 7.57 -14.45 -5.04
C LEU A 78 8.14 -13.35 -5.94
N LEU A 79 8.77 -13.72 -7.06
CA LEU A 79 9.27 -12.75 -8.05
C LEU A 79 8.13 -11.94 -8.66
N LEU A 80 7.06 -12.58 -9.11
CA LEU A 80 5.91 -11.90 -9.70
C LEU A 80 5.24 -10.94 -8.70
N GLN A 81 5.00 -11.40 -7.47
CA GLN A 81 4.46 -10.56 -6.39
C GLN A 81 5.36 -9.34 -6.14
N SER A 82 6.67 -9.54 -6.11
CA SER A 82 7.66 -8.48 -5.87
C SER A 82 7.68 -7.45 -6.99
N ILE A 83 7.61 -7.88 -8.25
CA ILE A 83 7.54 -6.98 -9.41
C ILE A 83 6.25 -6.15 -9.37
N LEU A 84 5.11 -6.77 -9.07
CA LEU A 84 3.84 -6.06 -8.95
C LEU A 84 3.85 -5.08 -7.78
N GLN A 85 4.37 -5.50 -6.62
CA GLN A 85 4.53 -4.62 -5.46
C GLN A 85 5.40 -3.41 -5.81
N LEU A 86 6.51 -3.63 -6.51
CA LEU A 86 7.39 -2.56 -6.96
C LEU A 86 6.65 -1.58 -7.88
N ALA A 87 5.94 -2.08 -8.89
CA ALA A 87 5.19 -1.25 -9.82
C ALA A 87 4.13 -0.39 -9.09
N VAL A 88 3.34 -1.01 -8.20
CA VAL A 88 2.35 -0.32 -7.35
C VAL A 88 3.00 0.79 -6.53
N SER A 89 4.18 0.52 -5.98
CA SER A 89 4.87 1.45 -5.08
C SER A 89 5.51 2.61 -5.83
N LEU A 90 5.97 2.39 -7.06
CA LEU A 90 6.40 3.47 -7.96
C LEU A 90 5.23 4.41 -8.29
N ILE A 91 4.04 3.87 -8.55
CA ILE A 91 2.84 4.68 -8.76
C ILE A 91 2.47 5.44 -7.47
N ALA A 92 2.59 4.82 -6.30
CA ALA A 92 2.35 5.48 -5.01
C ALA A 92 3.35 6.61 -4.74
N LEU A 93 4.63 6.43 -5.08
CA LEU A 93 5.67 7.46 -4.99
C LEU A 93 5.40 8.62 -5.96
N LEU A 94 4.91 8.31 -7.17
CA LEU A 94 4.48 9.31 -8.13
C LEU A 94 3.27 10.12 -7.62
N ALA A 95 2.31 9.45 -6.98
CA ALA A 95 1.20 10.12 -6.28
C ALA A 95 1.71 11.03 -5.16
N PHE A 96 2.63 10.54 -4.32
CA PHE A 96 3.27 11.31 -3.26
C PHE A 96 3.96 12.56 -3.83
N TYR A 97 4.71 12.40 -4.93
CA TYR A 97 5.36 13.51 -5.62
C TYR A 97 4.36 14.58 -6.09
N TYR A 98 3.21 14.19 -6.65
CA TYR A 98 2.16 15.14 -7.02
C TYR A 98 1.56 15.86 -5.82
N PHE A 99 1.30 15.16 -4.72
CA PHE A 99 0.85 15.80 -3.48
C PHE A 99 1.88 16.78 -2.91
N VAL A 100 3.18 16.49 -3.00
CA VAL A 100 4.24 17.43 -2.59
C VAL A 100 4.21 18.69 -3.46
N ARG A 101 4.02 18.54 -4.78
CA ARG A 101 3.89 19.64 -5.74
C ARG A 101 2.56 20.40 -5.68
N GLY A 102 1.63 19.99 -4.81
CA GLY A 102 0.29 20.58 -4.72
C GLY A 102 -0.64 20.26 -5.89
N LYS A 103 -0.28 19.27 -6.72
CA LYS A 103 -1.12 18.79 -7.84
C LYS A 103 -2.10 17.74 -7.34
N ASP A 104 -3.03 18.17 -6.49
CA ASP A 104 -3.92 17.28 -5.73
C ASP A 104 -4.76 16.36 -6.63
N ALA A 105 -5.31 16.87 -7.74
CA ALA A 105 -6.10 16.07 -8.68
C ALA A 105 -5.28 14.93 -9.32
N ALA A 106 -4.03 15.20 -9.70
CA ALA A 106 -3.15 14.18 -10.26
C ALA A 106 -2.68 13.19 -9.17
N GLY A 107 -2.39 13.69 -7.97
CA GLY A 107 -2.01 12.88 -6.82
C GLY A 107 -3.10 11.88 -6.41
N VAL A 108 -4.35 12.33 -6.33
CA VAL A 108 -5.51 11.47 -6.07
C VAL A 108 -5.65 10.39 -7.15
N LYS A 109 -5.59 10.76 -8.43
CA LYS A 109 -5.71 9.78 -9.54
C LYS A 109 -4.64 8.70 -9.45
N ALA A 110 -3.39 9.09 -9.22
CA ALA A 110 -2.27 8.14 -9.09
C ALA A 110 -2.41 7.27 -7.83
N ALA A 111 -2.81 7.84 -6.69
CA ALA A 111 -3.03 7.08 -5.45
C ALA A 111 -4.15 6.05 -5.61
N THR A 112 -5.28 6.45 -6.19
CA THR A 112 -6.41 5.55 -6.48
C THR A 112 -5.99 4.43 -7.41
N LEU A 113 -5.23 4.72 -8.47
CA LEU A 113 -4.72 3.71 -9.39
C LEU A 113 -3.80 2.70 -8.67
N SER A 114 -2.83 3.19 -7.90
CA SER A 114 -1.90 2.36 -7.11
C SER A 114 -2.66 1.43 -6.16
N LEU A 115 -3.58 1.97 -5.36
CA LEU A 115 -4.36 1.19 -4.40
C LEU A 115 -5.28 0.17 -5.08
N THR A 116 -5.88 0.53 -6.22
CA THR A 116 -6.75 -0.38 -6.97
C THR A 116 -5.95 -1.56 -7.53
N ILE A 117 -4.78 -1.32 -8.11
CA ILE A 117 -3.90 -2.39 -8.60
C ILE A 117 -3.43 -3.25 -7.43
N SER A 118 -3.06 -2.63 -6.30
CA SER A 118 -2.62 -3.38 -5.13
C SER A 118 -3.71 -4.32 -4.60
N LEU A 119 -4.93 -3.82 -4.41
CA LEU A 119 -6.07 -4.60 -3.93
C LEU A 119 -6.47 -5.72 -4.89
N THR A 120 -6.38 -5.48 -6.21
CA THR A 120 -6.86 -6.43 -7.23
C THR A 120 -5.79 -7.40 -7.72
N MET A 121 -4.50 -7.11 -7.52
CA MET A 121 -3.41 -7.98 -7.97
C MET A 121 -2.52 -8.40 -6.80
N VAL A 122 -1.81 -7.45 -6.18
CA VAL A 122 -0.81 -7.75 -5.16
C VAL A 122 -1.41 -8.49 -3.96
N VAL A 123 -2.53 -7.98 -3.44
CA VAL A 123 -3.21 -8.56 -2.29
C VAL A 123 -3.75 -9.96 -2.62
N LEU A 124 -4.28 -10.18 -3.82
CA LEU A 124 -4.75 -11.51 -4.24
C LEU A 124 -3.59 -12.51 -4.35
N LEU A 125 -2.45 -12.11 -4.92
CA LEU A 125 -1.26 -12.96 -4.95
C LEU A 125 -0.73 -13.23 -3.53
N THR A 126 -0.74 -12.22 -2.67
CA THR A 126 -0.35 -12.37 -1.26
C THR A 126 -1.30 -13.33 -0.54
N PHE A 127 -2.59 -13.30 -0.87
CA PHE A 127 -3.59 -14.17 -0.28
C PHE A 127 -3.32 -15.64 -0.57
N TYR A 128 -2.83 -15.95 -1.77
CA TYR A 128 -2.42 -17.32 -2.13
C TYR A 128 -1.33 -17.85 -1.19
N LEU A 129 -0.36 -17.00 -0.82
CA LEU A 129 0.77 -17.38 0.03
C LEU A 129 0.46 -17.29 1.54
N ASN A 130 -0.28 -16.26 1.96
CA ASN A 130 -0.61 -15.97 3.35
C ASN A 130 -1.93 -15.20 3.47
N GLN A 131 -3.01 -15.95 3.68
CA GLN A 131 -4.38 -15.43 3.70
C GLN A 131 -4.61 -14.41 4.82
N PHE A 132 -4.10 -14.66 6.04
CA PHE A 132 -4.33 -13.76 7.18
C PHE A 132 -3.60 -12.42 6.99
N ALA A 133 -2.34 -12.45 6.55
CA ALA A 133 -1.59 -11.23 6.25
C ALA A 133 -2.22 -10.45 5.09
N ALA A 134 -2.70 -11.16 4.06
CA ALA A 134 -3.36 -10.55 2.92
C ALA A 134 -4.69 -9.88 3.31
N ILE A 135 -5.52 -10.50 4.16
CA ILE A 135 -6.76 -9.89 4.64
C ILE A 135 -6.48 -8.60 5.41
N GLY A 136 -5.50 -8.62 6.32
CA GLY A 136 -5.11 -7.41 7.06
C GLY A 136 -4.64 -6.29 6.13
N THR A 137 -3.83 -6.65 5.14
CA THR A 137 -3.34 -5.70 4.11
C THR A 137 -4.49 -5.15 3.27
N ALA A 138 -5.43 -6.00 2.85
CA ALA A 138 -6.60 -5.63 2.08
C ALA A 138 -7.47 -4.62 2.83
N LEU A 139 -7.77 -4.88 4.11
CA LEU A 139 -8.57 -4.01 4.94
C LEU A 139 -7.91 -2.64 5.10
N PHE A 140 -6.60 -2.61 5.38
CA PHE A 140 -5.84 -1.37 5.48
C PHE A 140 -5.87 -0.58 4.17
N GLN A 141 -5.58 -1.22 3.04
CA GLN A 141 -5.57 -0.57 1.72
C GLN A 141 -6.97 -0.09 1.29
N PHE A 142 -8.02 -0.84 1.64
CA PHE A 142 -9.39 -0.43 1.39
C PHE A 142 -9.76 0.82 2.19
N VAL A 143 -9.45 0.85 3.49
CA VAL A 143 -9.65 2.06 4.32
C VAL A 143 -8.87 3.23 3.75
N PHE A 144 -7.63 3.01 3.30
CA PHE A 144 -6.84 4.05 2.67
C PHE A 144 -7.48 4.56 1.37
N LEU A 145 -8.00 3.68 0.53
CA LEU A 145 -8.73 4.04 -0.68
C LEU A 145 -9.98 4.88 -0.36
N VAL A 146 -10.70 4.55 0.71
CA VAL A 146 -11.84 5.35 1.19
C VAL A 146 -11.38 6.74 1.62
N VAL A 147 -10.26 6.87 2.34
CA VAL A 147 -9.69 8.17 2.74
C VAL A 147 -9.30 9.02 1.53
N VAL A 148 -8.66 8.42 0.51
CA VAL A 148 -8.29 9.11 -0.73
C VAL A 148 -9.52 9.59 -1.49
N ASN A 149 -10.57 8.76 -1.58
CA ASN A 149 -11.82 9.16 -2.23
C ASN A 149 -12.58 10.23 -1.44
N ALA A 150 -12.59 10.17 -0.11
CA ALA A 150 -13.16 11.23 0.72
C ALA A 150 -12.44 12.57 0.48
N TYR A 151 -11.10 12.55 0.39
CA TYR A 151 -10.31 13.74 0.05
C TYR A 151 -10.66 14.29 -1.34
N ARG A 152 -10.79 13.41 -2.33
CA ARG A 152 -11.19 13.79 -3.69
C ARG A 152 -12.52 14.53 -3.68
N ASN A 153 -13.53 13.94 -3.06
CA ASN A 153 -14.89 14.47 -3.09
C ASN A 153 -14.98 15.80 -2.35
N TRP A 154 -14.34 15.94 -1.18
CA TRP A 154 -14.47 17.16 -0.36
C TRP A 154 -13.58 18.32 -0.79
N TYR A 155 -12.48 18.07 -1.51
CA TYR A 155 -11.46 19.12 -1.74
C TYR A 155 -10.96 19.24 -3.17
N VAL A 156 -11.25 18.28 -4.05
CA VAL A 156 -10.71 18.26 -5.43
C VAL A 156 -11.79 18.41 -6.48
N GLU A 157 -12.95 17.76 -6.31
CA GLU A 157 -14.06 17.88 -7.27
C GLU A 157 -14.95 19.10 -7.01
N GLU A 158 -14.98 19.60 -5.77
CA GLU A 158 -15.74 20.79 -5.38
C GLU A 158 -14.93 22.11 -5.50
N ALA A 159 -13.68 22.07 -5.97
CA ALA A 159 -12.77 23.21 -6.12
C ALA A 159 -12.52 23.56 -7.60
#